data_AF-A0A2M7TLB0-F1
#
_entry.id   AF-A0A2M7TLB0-F1
#
_cell.length_a   1.000
_cell.length_b   1.000
_cell.length_c   1.000
_cell.angle_alpha   90.00
_cell.angle_beta   90.00
_cell.angle_gamma   90.00
#
_symmetry.space_group_name_H-M   'P 1'
#
loop_
_entity.id
_entity.type
_entity.pdbx_description
1 polymer ?
#
loop_
_entity_poly.entity_id
_entity_poly.type
_entity_poly.pdbx_seq_one_letter_code
_entity_poly.pdbx_strand_id
1 'polypeptide(L)'
;MKLHILGKIVKKDERAIAVVGSRLMTPRGEALTKKFVKEFVKRGYTIVSGLARGIDTMAHQTALKQKGRTIAVLGSGLDIVYPFENKALSEEIIKHGALVSPYSLGTKPLPKNFLARNRIIVELSRAVLVIEGKRRSGTLSTASWAANAGIDVFAIPGSEATDWLINEGANSVKSPKEVIDKLWI
;
A
#
# COMPACT_ATOMS: atom_id res chain seq x y z
N MET A 1 -13.03 -15.34 -5.96
CA MET A 1 -11.83 -15.00 -6.75
C MET A 1 -10.66 -15.80 -6.20
N LYS A 2 -9.86 -16.47 -7.04
CA LYS A 2 -8.67 -17.22 -6.59
C LYS A 2 -7.48 -16.26 -6.55
N LEU A 3 -6.77 -16.20 -5.43
CA LEU A 3 -5.53 -15.43 -5.30
C LEU A 3 -4.33 -16.37 -5.46
N HIS A 4 -3.36 -15.95 -6.26
CA HIS A 4 -2.03 -16.55 -6.34
C HIS A 4 -1.14 -15.89 -5.29
N ILE A 5 -0.29 -16.68 -4.62
CA ILE A 5 0.58 -16.23 -3.54
C ILE A 5 1.98 -16.81 -3.71
N LEU A 6 3.00 -15.97 -3.60
CA LEU A 6 4.40 -16.37 -3.40
C LEU A 6 4.88 -15.81 -2.06
N GLY A 7 5.57 -16.63 -1.26
CA GLY A 7 5.85 -16.33 0.15
C GLY A 7 4.81 -16.95 1.08
N LYS A 8 4.52 -16.32 2.21
CA LYS A 8 3.54 -16.83 3.18
C LYS A 8 2.59 -15.72 3.57
N ILE A 9 1.30 -16.03 3.74
CA ILE A 9 0.35 -15.19 4.49
C ILE A 9 0.18 -15.82 5.87
N VAL A 10 0.16 -15.01 6.92
CA VAL A 10 0.08 -15.47 8.31
C VAL A 10 -0.96 -14.66 9.08
N LYS A 11 -1.45 -15.18 10.20
CA LYS A 11 -2.49 -14.53 11.03
C LYS A 11 -2.19 -13.07 11.39
N LYS A 12 -0.91 -12.72 11.60
CA LYS A 12 -0.48 -11.34 11.87
C LYS A 12 -0.88 -10.35 10.77
N ASP A 13 -1.06 -10.81 9.53
CA ASP A 13 -1.44 -9.97 8.39
C ASP A 13 -2.88 -9.45 8.49
N GLU A 14 -3.72 -9.99 9.38
CA GLU A 14 -5.02 -9.40 9.73
C GLU A 14 -4.90 -7.99 10.33
N ARG A 15 -3.69 -7.62 10.77
CA ARG A 15 -3.34 -6.28 11.25
C ARG A 15 -2.49 -5.55 10.21
N ALA A 16 -3.03 -5.43 9.00
CA ALA A 16 -2.38 -4.74 7.90
C ALA A 16 -2.87 -3.30 7.71
N ILE A 17 -1.97 -2.44 7.27
CA ILE A 17 -2.27 -1.07 6.82
C ILE A 17 -1.77 -0.94 5.38
N ALA A 18 -2.65 -0.53 4.48
CA ALA A 18 -2.27 -0.17 3.13
C ALA A 18 -1.57 1.19 3.14
N VAL A 19 -0.40 1.29 2.52
CA VAL A 19 0.32 2.57 2.33
C VAL A 19 0.49 2.81 0.85
N VAL A 20 -0.16 3.86 0.35
CA VAL A 20 -0.22 4.16 -1.09
C VAL A 20 0.04 5.65 -1.37
N GLY A 21 0.44 5.95 -2.61
CA GLY A 21 0.59 7.34 -3.04
C GLY A 21 1.24 7.49 -4.41
N SER A 22 1.87 8.63 -4.63
CA SER A 22 2.47 9.01 -5.90
C SER A 22 3.59 8.07 -6.35
N ARG A 23 3.63 7.81 -7.67
CA ARG A 23 4.78 7.17 -8.34
C ARG A 23 5.98 8.10 -8.49
N LEU A 24 5.73 9.40 -8.50
CA LEU A 24 6.73 10.47 -8.50
C LEU A 24 6.72 11.07 -7.10
N MET A 25 7.47 10.44 -6.21
CA MET A 25 7.49 10.78 -4.79
C MET A 25 8.33 12.04 -4.54
N THR A 26 7.84 12.94 -3.69
CA THR A 26 8.58 14.13 -3.25
C THR A 26 9.51 13.78 -2.06
N PRO A 27 10.53 14.60 -1.76
CA PRO A 27 11.33 14.41 -0.53
C PRO A 27 10.48 14.42 0.75
N ARG A 28 9.41 15.22 0.77
CA ARG A 28 8.42 15.23 1.86
C ARG A 28 7.68 13.90 1.91
N GLY A 29 7.16 13.40 0.78
CA GLY A 29 6.50 12.11 0.67
C GLY A 29 7.39 10.95 1.12
N GLU A 30 8.67 11.00 0.80
CA GLU A 30 9.66 10.02 1.25
C GLU A 30 9.81 10.05 2.79
N ALA A 31 10.04 11.23 3.35
CA ALA A 31 10.20 11.41 4.79
C ALA A 31 8.93 10.96 5.56
N LEU A 32 7.75 11.31 5.05
CA LEU A 32 6.47 10.89 5.62
C LEU A 32 6.28 9.38 5.52
N THR A 33 6.52 8.77 4.36
CA THR A 33 6.40 7.31 4.20
C THR A 33 7.30 6.58 5.19
N LYS A 34 8.57 7.00 5.31
CA LYS A 34 9.51 6.44 6.28
C LYS A 34 9.01 6.59 7.72
N LYS A 35 8.53 7.79 8.09
CA LYS A 35 8.02 8.10 9.44
C LYS A 35 6.84 7.20 9.81
N PHE A 36 5.83 7.12 8.94
CA PHE A 36 4.60 6.37 9.19
C PHE A 36 4.85 4.87 9.21
N VAL A 37 5.52 4.34 8.17
CA VAL A 37 5.80 2.90 8.09
C VAL A 37 6.67 2.42 9.25
N LYS A 38 7.66 3.20 9.67
CA LYS A 38 8.49 2.84 10.83
C LYS A 38 7.65 2.64 12.09
N GLU A 39 6.73 3.55 12.39
CA GLU A 39 5.90 3.43 13.60
C GLU A 39 4.89 2.28 13.47
N PHE A 40 4.27 2.10 12.29
CA PHE A 40 3.37 0.97 12.04
C PHE A 40 4.06 -0.38 12.25
N VAL A 41 5.26 -0.56 11.72
CA VAL A 41 6.05 -1.78 11.91
C VAL A 41 6.41 -1.97 13.38
N LYS A 42 6.83 -0.91 14.08
CA LYS A 42 7.14 -0.96 15.51
C LYS A 42 5.94 -1.42 16.36
N ARG A 43 4.72 -1.08 15.93
CA ARG A 43 3.45 -1.50 16.55
C ARG A 43 2.96 -2.87 16.06
N GLY A 44 3.73 -3.53 15.20
CA GLY A 44 3.46 -4.88 14.72
C GLY A 44 2.49 -4.96 13.54
N TYR A 45 2.19 -3.85 12.86
CA TYR A 45 1.37 -3.89 11.65
C TYR A 45 2.15 -4.45 10.45
N THR A 46 1.44 -5.17 9.58
CA THR A 46 1.94 -5.53 8.24
C THR A 46 1.68 -4.36 7.28
N ILE A 47 2.65 -4.04 6.43
CA ILE A 47 2.46 -3.03 5.38
C ILE A 47 1.98 -3.70 4.10
N VAL A 48 0.83 -3.30 3.58
CA VAL A 48 0.35 -3.75 2.26
C VAL A 48 0.55 -2.61 1.27
N SER A 49 1.09 -2.91 0.09
CA SER A 49 1.19 -1.92 -0.97
C SER A 49 1.30 -2.61 -2.34
N GLY A 50 1.45 -1.80 -3.38
CA GLY A 50 1.27 -2.21 -4.75
C GLY A 50 2.51 -2.53 -5.56
N LEU A 51 3.69 -2.45 -4.92
CA LEU A 51 5.02 -2.51 -5.56
C LEU A 51 5.22 -1.51 -6.71
N ALA A 52 4.43 -0.44 -6.81
CA ALA A 52 4.69 0.61 -7.79
C ALA A 52 5.95 1.42 -7.42
N ARG A 53 6.45 2.24 -8.35
CA ARG A 53 7.47 3.25 -8.03
C ARG A 53 6.98 4.21 -6.94
N GLY A 54 7.91 4.94 -6.32
CA GLY A 54 7.60 6.01 -5.38
C GLY A 54 7.16 5.48 -4.03
N ILE A 55 5.98 5.91 -3.57
CA ILE A 55 5.47 5.63 -2.22
C ILE A 55 5.39 4.14 -1.91
N ASP A 56 4.88 3.33 -2.85
CA ASP A 56 4.75 1.88 -2.66
C ASP A 56 6.12 1.20 -2.44
N THR A 57 7.10 1.46 -3.32
CA THR A 57 8.49 1.01 -3.15
C THR A 57 9.05 1.44 -1.80
N MET A 58 8.90 2.72 -1.43
CA MET A 58 9.44 3.27 -0.19
C MET A 58 8.80 2.63 1.05
N ALA A 59 7.49 2.32 0.98
CA ALA A 59 6.77 1.66 2.05
C ALA A 59 7.30 0.24 2.29
N HIS A 60 7.45 -0.55 1.22
CA HIS A 60 8.03 -1.90 1.31
C HIS A 60 9.47 -1.87 1.83
N GLN A 61 10.32 -1.01 1.28
CA GLN A 61 11.72 -0.87 1.69
C GLN A 61 11.85 -0.46 3.16
N THR A 62 11.05 0.51 3.60
CA THR A 62 11.04 0.94 5.00
C THR A 62 10.60 -0.21 5.90
N ALA A 63 9.55 -0.95 5.50
CA ALA A 63 9.06 -2.07 6.29
C ALA A 63 10.15 -3.14 6.50
N LEU A 64 10.81 -3.55 5.42
CA LEU A 64 11.92 -4.51 5.47
C LEU A 64 13.11 -3.99 6.27
N LYS A 65 13.49 -2.71 6.09
CA LYS A 65 14.59 -2.09 6.87
C LYS A 65 14.30 -2.06 8.36
N GLN A 66 13.03 -1.95 8.77
CA GLN A 66 12.62 -2.05 10.17
C GLN A 66 12.40 -3.49 10.65
N LYS A 67 12.84 -4.49 9.88
CA LYS A 67 12.63 -5.93 10.14
C LYS A 67 11.14 -6.27 10.31
N GLY A 68 10.30 -5.50 9.64
CA GLY A 68 8.86 -5.65 9.61
C GLY A 68 8.40 -6.63 8.55
N ARG A 69 7.08 -6.72 8.43
CA ARG A 69 6.39 -7.58 7.48
C ARG A 69 5.70 -6.74 6.43
N THR A 70 5.73 -7.19 5.17
CA THR A 70 5.06 -6.48 4.09
C THR A 70 4.53 -7.40 3.01
N ILE A 71 3.41 -7.03 2.38
CA ILE A 71 2.77 -7.78 1.31
C ILE A 71 2.65 -6.88 0.09
N ALA A 72 3.20 -7.31 -1.05
CA ALA A 72 3.06 -6.62 -2.32
C ALA A 72 1.95 -7.27 -3.13
N VAL A 73 0.96 -6.48 -3.55
CA VAL A 73 -0.09 -6.96 -4.44
C VAL A 73 0.28 -6.56 -5.87
N LEU A 74 0.29 -7.49 -6.83
CA LEU A 74 0.75 -7.28 -8.21
C LEU A 74 -0.39 -7.18 -9.23
N GLY A 75 -0.23 -6.28 -10.22
CA GLY A 75 -1.15 -6.09 -11.35
C GLY A 75 -0.85 -7.00 -12.54
N SER A 76 -0.11 -8.07 -12.31
CA SER A 76 0.46 -8.99 -13.30
C SER A 76 0.52 -10.40 -12.69
N GLY A 77 0.87 -11.40 -13.49
CA GLY A 77 1.23 -12.72 -12.98
C GLY A 77 2.41 -12.62 -12.01
N LEU A 78 2.50 -13.53 -11.04
CA LEU A 78 3.57 -13.51 -10.02
C LEU A 78 4.97 -13.77 -10.60
N ASP A 79 5.05 -14.28 -11.82
CA ASP A 79 6.25 -14.46 -12.63
C ASP A 79 6.72 -13.17 -13.34
N ILE A 80 5.89 -12.12 -13.35
CA ILE A 80 6.18 -10.85 -14.04
C ILE A 80 6.14 -9.70 -13.04
N VAL A 81 7.29 -9.35 -12.49
CA VAL A 81 7.44 -8.20 -11.58
C VAL A 81 7.50 -6.89 -12.38
N TYR A 82 6.64 -5.93 -12.02
CA TYR A 82 6.64 -4.59 -12.60
C TYR A 82 6.50 -3.52 -11.51
N PRO A 83 7.31 -2.44 -11.54
CA PRO A 83 8.38 -2.18 -12.50
C PRO A 83 9.58 -3.14 -12.30
N PHE A 84 10.36 -3.38 -13.35
CA PHE A 84 11.49 -4.32 -13.33
C PHE A 84 12.54 -3.96 -12.28
N GLU A 85 12.76 -2.67 -12.04
CA GLU A 85 13.69 -2.16 -11.00
C GLU A 85 13.33 -2.63 -9.57
N ASN A 86 12.07 -3.01 -9.32
CA ASN A 86 11.63 -3.55 -8.03
C ASN A 86 11.80 -5.08 -7.93
N LYS A 87 12.46 -5.75 -8.89
CA LYS A 87 12.65 -7.20 -8.85
C LYS A 87 13.37 -7.66 -7.58
N ALA A 88 14.53 -7.09 -7.25
CA ALA A 88 15.27 -7.43 -6.05
C ALA A 88 14.44 -7.16 -4.77
N LEU A 89 13.69 -6.05 -4.75
CA LEU A 89 12.78 -5.74 -3.65
C LEU A 89 11.69 -6.82 -3.50
N SER A 90 11.13 -7.30 -4.60
CA SER A 90 10.09 -8.35 -4.58
C SER A 90 10.62 -9.67 -4.00
N GLU A 91 11.86 -10.03 -4.31
CA GLU A 91 12.54 -11.21 -3.78
C GLU A 91 12.75 -11.10 -2.26
N GLU A 92 13.12 -9.91 -1.77
CA GLU A 92 13.20 -9.64 -0.32
C GLU A 92 11.83 -9.66 0.37
N ILE A 93 10.78 -9.16 -0.29
CA ILE A 93 9.41 -9.22 0.26
C ILE A 93 8.97 -10.67 0.47
N ILE A 94 9.27 -11.59 -0.45
CA ILE A 94 8.91 -13.02 -0.32
C ILE A 94 9.51 -13.64 0.94
N LYS A 95 10.74 -13.26 1.32
CA LYS A 95 11.43 -13.79 2.51
C LYS A 95 10.76 -13.38 3.82
N HIS A 96 10.16 -12.19 3.87
CA HIS A 96 9.59 -11.60 5.09
C HIS A 96 8.05 -11.46 5.06
N GLY A 97 7.42 -11.86 3.97
CA GLY A 97 6.09 -11.43 3.56
C GLY A 97 5.50 -12.30 2.46
N ALA A 98 4.79 -11.65 1.53
CA ALA A 98 4.27 -12.32 0.34
C ALA A 98 4.11 -11.36 -0.85
N LEU A 99 4.15 -11.92 -2.05
CA LEU A 99 3.55 -11.35 -3.25
C LEU A 99 2.19 -11.99 -3.50
N VAL A 100 1.18 -11.18 -3.80
CA VAL A 100 -0.19 -11.62 -4.04
C VAL A 100 -0.65 -11.11 -5.40
N SER A 101 -1.33 -11.94 -6.17
CA SER A 101 -1.94 -11.50 -7.44
C SER A 101 -3.23 -12.24 -7.73
N PRO A 102 -4.27 -11.56 -8.27
CA PRO A 102 -5.46 -12.23 -8.78
C PRO A 102 -5.26 -12.81 -10.20
N TYR A 103 -4.09 -12.60 -10.81
CA TYR A 103 -3.84 -12.94 -12.20
C TYR A 103 -2.98 -14.21 -12.32
N SER A 104 -3.32 -15.05 -13.30
CA SER A 104 -2.55 -16.23 -13.67
C SER A 104 -1.14 -15.88 -14.14
N LEU A 105 -0.23 -16.86 -14.07
CA LEU A 105 1.13 -16.73 -14.61
C LEU A 105 1.12 -16.29 -16.09
N GLY A 106 2.11 -15.50 -16.48
CA GLY A 106 2.21 -14.91 -17.82
C GLY A 106 1.36 -13.64 -18.03
N THR A 107 0.49 -13.26 -17.09
CA THR A 107 -0.35 -12.05 -17.24
C THR A 107 0.50 -10.78 -17.21
N LYS A 108 0.48 -10.00 -18.29
CA LYS A 108 1.26 -8.76 -18.42
C LYS A 108 0.74 -7.62 -17.51
N PRO A 109 1.61 -6.69 -17.08
CA PRO A 109 1.26 -5.53 -16.26
C PRO A 109 0.50 -4.44 -17.05
N LEU A 110 -0.80 -4.65 -17.27
CA LEU A 110 -1.65 -3.71 -18.02
C LEU A 110 -2.22 -2.59 -17.12
N PRO A 111 -2.42 -1.35 -17.64
CA PRO A 111 -3.03 -0.24 -16.89
C PRO A 111 -4.31 -0.61 -16.12
N LYS A 112 -5.24 -1.30 -16.79
CA LYS A 112 -6.51 -1.76 -16.21
C LYS A 112 -6.31 -2.73 -15.02
N ASN A 113 -5.25 -3.54 -15.08
CA ASN A 113 -4.99 -4.53 -14.04
C ASN A 113 -4.55 -3.86 -12.73
N PHE A 114 -3.81 -2.74 -12.81
CA PHE A 114 -3.39 -1.99 -11.64
C PHE A 114 -4.59 -1.38 -10.90
N LEU A 115 -5.57 -0.85 -11.61
CA LEU A 115 -6.79 -0.30 -11.02
C LEU A 115 -7.64 -1.38 -10.35
N ALA A 116 -7.84 -2.52 -11.04
CA ALA A 116 -8.60 -3.64 -10.50
C ALA A 116 -7.92 -4.26 -9.27
N ARG A 117 -6.59 -4.34 -9.28
CA ARG A 117 -5.80 -4.91 -8.18
C ARG A 117 -5.87 -4.09 -6.90
N ASN A 118 -6.09 -2.78 -6.98
CA ASN A 118 -6.18 -1.91 -5.79
C ASN A 118 -7.27 -2.35 -4.81
N ARG A 119 -8.34 -2.99 -5.28
CA ARG A 119 -9.34 -3.64 -4.43
C ARG A 119 -8.72 -4.64 -3.45
N ILE A 120 -7.74 -5.43 -3.91
CA ILE A 120 -7.09 -6.45 -3.07
C ILE A 120 -6.15 -5.82 -2.05
N ILE A 121 -5.52 -4.68 -2.38
CA ILE A 121 -4.74 -3.90 -1.39
C ILE A 121 -5.66 -3.48 -0.23
N VAL A 122 -6.86 -3.02 -0.57
CA VAL A 122 -7.89 -2.62 0.41
C VAL A 122 -8.39 -3.82 1.21
N GLU A 123 -8.83 -4.90 0.55
CA GLU A 123 -9.36 -6.10 1.21
C GLU A 123 -8.37 -6.79 2.16
N LEU A 124 -7.06 -6.64 1.91
CA LEU A 124 -6.01 -7.16 2.78
C LEU A 124 -5.66 -6.24 3.95
N SER A 125 -6.30 -5.06 4.07
CA SER A 125 -5.91 -4.02 5.02
C SER A 125 -7.07 -3.59 5.91
N ARG A 126 -6.77 -3.19 7.15
CA ARG A 126 -7.77 -2.59 8.06
C ARG A 126 -8.00 -1.09 7.80
N ALA A 127 -7.03 -0.45 7.14
CA ALA A 127 -7.10 0.95 6.76
C ALA A 127 -6.17 1.24 5.58
N VAL A 128 -6.45 2.35 4.90
CA VAL A 128 -5.61 2.89 3.82
C VAL A 128 -5.03 4.23 4.26
N LEU A 129 -3.71 4.35 4.23
CA LEU A 129 -3.00 5.62 4.37
C LEU A 129 -2.54 6.10 2.99
N VAL A 130 -3.01 7.28 2.60
CA VAL A 130 -2.58 8.00 1.41
C VAL A 130 -1.57 9.08 1.80
N ILE A 131 -0.31 8.90 1.36
CA ILE A 131 0.79 9.81 1.73
C ILE A 131 0.75 11.10 0.91
N GLU A 132 0.70 10.98 -0.41
CA GLU A 132 0.64 12.10 -1.35
C GLU A 132 0.16 11.63 -2.72
N GLY A 133 -0.34 12.54 -3.55
CA GLY A 133 -0.68 12.25 -4.94
C GLY A 133 -1.26 13.45 -5.70
N LYS A 134 -1.41 13.28 -7.02
CA LYS A 134 -2.16 14.21 -7.89
C LYS A 134 -3.62 13.79 -7.98
N ARG A 135 -4.55 14.73 -8.20
CA ARG A 135 -5.99 14.43 -8.23
C ARG A 135 -6.38 13.37 -9.28
N ARG A 136 -5.71 13.28 -10.42
CA ARG A 136 -5.99 12.25 -11.45
C ARG A 136 -5.04 11.04 -11.39
N SER A 137 -4.73 10.56 -10.17
CA SER A 137 -3.81 9.44 -9.97
C SER A 137 -4.53 8.15 -9.57
N GLY A 138 -3.87 7.00 -9.79
CA GLY A 138 -4.38 5.69 -9.37
C GLY A 138 -4.58 5.55 -7.86
N THR A 139 -4.03 6.47 -7.06
CA THR A 139 -4.20 6.56 -5.62
C THR A 139 -5.67 6.79 -5.22
N LEU A 140 -6.41 7.62 -5.97
CA LEU A 140 -7.83 7.85 -5.69
C LEU A 140 -8.68 6.59 -5.89
N SER A 141 -8.28 5.70 -6.83
CA SER A 141 -8.97 4.43 -7.03
C SER A 141 -8.89 3.55 -5.79
N THR A 142 -7.73 3.48 -5.12
CA THR A 142 -7.59 2.72 -3.86
C THR A 142 -8.47 3.32 -2.75
N ALA A 143 -8.48 4.64 -2.61
CA ALA A 143 -9.32 5.32 -1.62
C ALA A 143 -10.83 5.10 -1.89
N SER A 144 -11.25 5.14 -3.15
CA SER A 144 -12.63 4.83 -3.54
C SER A 144 -13.02 3.38 -3.22
N TRP A 145 -12.12 2.42 -3.49
CA TRP A 145 -12.35 1.03 -3.07
C TRP A 145 -12.49 0.89 -1.55
N ALA A 146 -11.67 1.59 -0.78
CA ALA A 146 -11.75 1.57 0.68
C ALA A 146 -13.06 2.17 1.21
N ALA A 147 -13.47 3.33 0.70
CA ALA A 147 -14.75 3.94 1.05
C ALA A 147 -15.93 3.00 0.78
N ASN A 148 -15.95 2.36 -0.41
CA ASN A 148 -17.00 1.40 -0.77
C ASN A 148 -17.00 0.13 0.11
N ALA A 149 -15.85 -0.24 0.66
CA ALA A 149 -15.69 -1.40 1.54
C ALA A 149 -15.93 -1.08 3.03
N GLY A 150 -16.23 0.17 3.37
CA GLY A 150 -16.32 0.62 4.77
C GLY A 150 -14.97 0.60 5.49
N ILE A 151 -13.86 0.68 4.75
CA ILE A 151 -12.51 0.71 5.28
C ILE A 151 -12.05 2.16 5.40
N ASP A 152 -11.54 2.52 6.57
CA ASP A 152 -11.07 3.87 6.84
C ASP A 152 -9.96 4.31 5.90
N VAL A 153 -10.15 5.49 5.31
CA VAL A 153 -9.14 6.19 4.52
C VAL A 153 -8.57 7.32 5.35
N PHE A 154 -7.24 7.34 5.44
CA PHE A 154 -6.44 8.37 6.06
C PHE A 154 -5.63 9.09 5.00
N ALA A 155 -5.57 10.41 5.06
CA ALA A 155 -4.85 11.23 4.09
C ALA A 155 -3.99 12.28 4.81
N ILE A 156 -2.75 12.46 4.34
CA ILE A 156 -1.85 13.47 4.88
C ILE A 156 -2.03 14.79 4.10
N PRO A 157 -2.39 15.91 4.74
CA PRO A 157 -2.59 17.18 4.06
C PRO A 157 -1.36 17.67 3.30
N GLY A 158 -1.58 18.40 2.21
CA GLY A 158 -0.56 19.09 1.43
C GLY A 158 -0.25 18.48 0.06
N SER A 159 -1.21 17.79 -0.56
CA SER A 159 -1.14 17.38 -1.96
C SER A 159 -2.53 17.35 -2.57
N GLU A 160 -2.65 17.57 -3.90
CA GLU A 160 -3.95 17.65 -4.58
C GLU A 160 -4.87 16.46 -4.29
N ALA A 161 -4.32 15.23 -4.29
CA ALA A 161 -5.12 14.03 -4.03
C ALA A 161 -5.54 13.93 -2.58
N THR A 162 -4.62 14.18 -1.64
CA THR A 162 -4.93 14.03 -0.21
C THR A 162 -5.86 15.13 0.28
N ASP A 163 -5.66 16.37 -0.17
CA ASP A 163 -6.54 17.49 0.18
C ASP A 163 -7.94 17.28 -0.40
N TRP A 164 -8.04 16.75 -1.63
CA TRP A 164 -9.34 16.35 -2.18
C TRP A 164 -10.00 15.24 -1.35
N LEU A 165 -9.27 14.17 -1.02
CA LEU A 165 -9.81 13.08 -0.20
C LEU A 165 -10.32 13.56 1.16
N ILE A 166 -9.60 14.49 1.80
CA ILE A 166 -10.01 15.09 3.08
C ILE A 166 -11.33 15.84 2.91
N ASN A 167 -11.47 16.61 1.83
CA ASN A 167 -12.72 17.32 1.53
C ASN A 167 -13.89 16.37 1.25
N GLU A 168 -13.63 15.17 0.72
CA GLU A 168 -14.62 14.11 0.51
C GLU A 168 -14.86 13.24 1.77
N GLY A 169 -14.30 13.63 2.92
CA GLY A 169 -14.57 12.97 4.22
C GLY A 169 -13.53 11.95 4.68
N ALA A 170 -12.38 11.83 4.00
CA ALA A 170 -11.27 11.02 4.52
C ALA A 170 -10.69 11.62 5.81
N ASN A 171 -10.16 10.76 6.68
CA ASN A 171 -9.55 11.15 7.94
C ASN A 171 -8.23 11.91 7.68
N SER A 172 -8.22 13.22 7.96
CA SER A 172 -7.00 14.03 7.91
C SER A 172 -6.06 13.66 9.06
N VAL A 173 -4.81 13.30 8.75
CA VAL A 173 -3.81 12.92 9.76
C VAL A 173 -2.45 13.56 9.52
N LYS A 174 -1.75 13.89 10.62
CA LYS A 174 -0.40 14.50 10.59
C LYS A 174 0.66 13.65 11.30
N SER A 175 0.24 12.64 12.04
CA SER A 175 1.13 11.72 12.73
C SER A 175 0.69 10.25 12.61
N PRO A 176 1.63 9.29 12.73
CA PRO A 176 1.27 7.87 12.70
C PRO A 176 0.37 7.47 13.87
N LYS A 177 0.50 8.16 15.01
CA LYS A 177 -0.30 7.93 16.20
C LYS A 177 -1.79 8.17 15.94
N GLU A 178 -2.15 9.23 15.23
CA GLU A 178 -3.56 9.52 14.89
C GLU A 178 -4.22 8.39 14.08
N VAL A 179 -3.46 7.73 13.19
CA VAL A 179 -3.96 6.54 12.46
C VAL A 179 -4.12 5.36 13.41
N ILE A 180 -3.11 5.10 14.22
CA ILE A 180 -3.11 3.96 15.14
C ILE A 180 -4.25 4.09 16.14
N ASP A 181 -4.39 5.23 16.81
CA ASP A 181 -5.40 5.45 17.86
C ASP A 181 -6.82 5.19 17.36
N LYS A 182 -7.12 5.46 16.08
CA LYS A 182 -8.41 5.14 15.46
C LYS A 182 -8.62 3.64 15.16
N LEU A 183 -7.56 2.88 14.95
CA LEU A 183 -7.64 1.43 14.67
C LEU A 183 -7.82 0.56 15.92
N TRP A 184 -7.72 1.16 17.11
CA TRP A 184 -7.85 0.49 18.41
C TRP A 184 -9.12 0.89 19.17
N ILE A 185 -10.07 1.54 18.49
CA ILE A 185 -11.45 1.70 18.93
C ILE A 185 -12.23 0.48 18.43
#